data_AF-X0Y9G4-F1
#
_entry.id   AF-X0Y9G4-F1
#
_cell.length_a   1.000
_cell.length_b   1.000
_cell.length_c   1.000
_cell.angle_alpha   90.00
_cell.angle_beta   90.00
_cell.angle_gamma   90.00
#
_symmetry.space_group_name_H-M   'P 1'
#
loop_
_entity.id
_entity.type
_entity.pdbx_description
1 polymer ?
#
loop_
_entity_poly.entity_id
_entity_poly.type
_entity_poly.pdbx_seq_one_letter_code
_entity_poly.pdbx_strand_id
1 'polypeptide(L)'
;KNPNAFVWVDEPGLGYVFSGFSGYNEQHAREDYHKFVEGLEGPKGLHLCAEVNLPYLLELGVEILSFDAYQIGFMPKEYAGSVAEFIKGGGVISWGIIPTESTALATQTPETLAAILSNYWKVISENAGLTLNQIGEQALVAPARCCLSDLGQVNTVGKTVSECQVSSIEEELVEKAFAFLPELSQILRDKYGV
;
A
#
# COMPACT_ATOMS: atom_id res chain seq x y z
N LYS A 1 -21.42 -5.53 20.86
CA LYS A 1 -20.26 -5.14 20.02
C LYS A 1 -20.38 -5.90 18.69
N ASN A 2 -19.96 -5.31 17.57
CA ASN A 2 -20.01 -5.96 16.25
C ASN A 2 -18.82 -6.92 16.12
N PRO A 3 -19.01 -8.23 15.87
CA PRO A 3 -17.92 -9.20 15.75
C PRO A 3 -17.04 -8.99 14.51
N ASN A 4 -17.49 -8.20 13.54
CA ASN A 4 -16.77 -7.91 12.29
C ASN A 4 -16.15 -6.50 12.29
N ALA A 5 -16.12 -5.81 13.43
CA ALA A 5 -15.48 -4.51 13.52
C ALA A 5 -13.96 -4.64 13.50
N PHE A 6 -13.30 -3.71 12.80
CA PHE A 6 -11.85 -3.52 12.80
C PHE A 6 -11.55 -2.02 12.90
N VAL A 7 -10.33 -1.68 13.30
CA VAL A 7 -9.85 -0.29 13.39
C VAL A 7 -8.89 -0.03 12.25
N TRP A 8 -9.00 1.12 11.59
CA TRP A 8 -8.06 1.57 10.56
C TRP A 8 -7.35 2.82 11.02
N VAL A 9 -6.02 2.84 10.92
CA VAL A 9 -5.18 3.93 11.40
C VAL A 9 -4.30 4.41 10.25
N ASP A 10 -4.42 5.69 9.91
CA ASP A 10 -3.54 6.35 8.95
C ASP A 10 -2.38 7.01 9.71
N GLU A 11 -1.14 6.65 9.35
CA GLU A 11 0.05 7.07 10.11
C GLU A 11 1.05 7.91 9.29
N PRO A 12 0.63 9.05 8.68
CA PRO A 12 1.55 9.88 7.89
C PRO A 12 2.77 10.37 8.70
N GLY A 13 2.68 10.39 10.03
CA GLY A 13 3.76 10.74 10.94
C GLY A 13 4.95 9.78 10.91
N LEU A 14 4.75 8.50 10.55
CA LEU A 14 5.83 7.51 10.48
C LEU A 14 6.91 7.86 9.46
N GLY A 15 6.58 8.66 8.44
CA GLY A 15 7.57 9.18 7.48
C GLY A 15 8.66 10.05 8.13
N TYR A 16 8.40 10.64 9.30
CA TYR A 16 9.35 11.49 10.02
C TYR A 16 10.21 10.74 11.04
N VAL A 17 9.88 9.48 11.34
CA VAL A 17 10.56 8.67 12.37
C VAL A 17 12.01 8.37 11.99
N PHE A 18 12.29 8.27 10.69
CA PHE A 18 13.66 8.11 10.17
C PHE A 18 14.38 9.44 9.92
N SER A 19 13.71 10.56 10.22
CA SER A 19 14.31 11.88 10.05
C SER A 19 15.16 12.24 11.27
N GLY A 20 16.34 12.81 11.05
CA GLY A 20 17.19 13.32 12.14
C GLY A 20 16.63 14.56 12.85
N PHE A 21 15.43 15.03 12.49
CA PHE A 21 14.89 16.31 12.94
C PHE A 21 14.03 16.22 14.22
N SER A 22 13.47 15.06 14.56
CA SER A 22 12.45 14.93 15.61
C SER A 22 12.99 14.47 16.96
N GLY A 23 14.21 13.91 17.02
CA GLY A 23 14.72 13.18 18.19
C GLY A 23 13.91 11.92 18.55
N TYR A 24 12.84 11.64 17.79
CA TYR A 24 11.93 10.52 17.94
C TYR A 24 12.28 9.48 16.88
N ASN A 25 12.93 8.40 17.32
CA ASN A 25 13.52 7.38 16.46
C ASN A 25 12.58 6.19 16.25
N GLU A 26 12.99 5.29 15.36
CA GLU A 26 12.28 4.08 14.97
C GLU A 26 12.00 3.12 16.13
N GLN A 27 12.86 3.08 17.13
CA GLN A 27 12.65 2.23 18.29
C GLN A 27 11.52 2.77 19.17
N HIS A 28 11.57 4.07 19.53
CA HIS A 28 10.50 4.71 20.31
C HIS A 28 9.17 4.66 19.58
N ALA A 29 9.18 4.94 18.26
CA ALA A 29 8.00 4.85 17.42
C ALA A 29 7.36 3.46 17.45
N ARG A 30 8.17 2.40 17.32
CA ARG A 30 7.69 1.02 17.39
C ARG A 30 7.11 0.68 18.75
N GLU A 31 7.79 1.02 19.84
CA GLU A 31 7.34 0.74 21.21
C GLU A 31 6.01 1.43 21.53
N ASP A 32 5.86 2.70 21.15
CA ASP A 32 4.64 3.46 21.40
C ASP A 32 3.50 3.00 20.50
N TYR A 33 3.80 2.64 19.24
CA TYR A 33 2.80 2.10 18.33
C TYR A 33 2.27 0.74 18.80
N HIS A 34 3.13 -0.15 19.32
CA HIS A 34 2.70 -1.41 19.94
C HIS A 34 1.73 -1.19 21.10
N LYS A 35 2.09 -0.30 22.04
CA LYS A 35 1.20 0.03 23.18
C LYS A 35 -0.13 0.59 22.72
N PHE A 36 -0.12 1.41 21.67
CA PHE A 36 -1.33 1.98 21.08
C PHE A 36 -2.22 0.87 20.49
N VAL A 37 -1.69 -0.01 19.63
CA VAL A 37 -2.50 -1.06 19.00
C VAL A 37 -2.93 -2.16 19.98
N GLU A 38 -2.17 -2.43 21.04
CA GLU A 38 -2.57 -3.34 22.13
C GLU A 38 -3.83 -2.87 22.86
N GLY A 39 -4.07 -1.56 22.90
CA GLY A 39 -5.27 -0.97 23.50
C GLY A 39 -6.53 -1.08 22.63
N LEU A 40 -6.40 -1.52 21.37
CA LEU A 40 -7.50 -1.63 20.42
C LEU A 40 -8.09 -3.04 20.40
N GLU A 41 -9.42 -3.12 20.38
CA GLU A 41 -10.14 -4.40 20.22
C GLU A 41 -10.39 -4.69 18.74
N GLY A 42 -10.17 -5.95 18.32
CA GLY A 42 -10.38 -6.42 16.95
C GLY A 42 -9.16 -6.24 16.05
N PRO A 43 -9.27 -6.58 14.76
CA PRO A 43 -8.18 -6.41 13.80
C PRO A 43 -7.81 -4.93 13.65
N LYS A 44 -6.52 -4.63 13.53
CA LYS A 44 -5.99 -3.29 13.31
C LYS A 44 -5.37 -3.23 11.93
N GLY A 45 -5.81 -2.24 11.17
CA GLY A 45 -5.26 -1.86 9.88
C GLY A 45 -4.38 -0.63 10.02
N LEU A 46 -3.28 -0.63 9.27
CA LEU A 46 -2.38 0.51 9.11
C LEU A 46 -2.32 0.91 7.66
N HIS A 47 -2.41 2.21 7.39
CA HIS A 47 -2.07 2.76 6.08
C HIS A 47 -0.96 3.80 6.16
N LEU A 48 0.00 3.68 5.23
CA LEU A 48 1.06 4.64 5.04
C LEU A 48 1.40 4.82 3.56
N CYS A 49 1.31 6.06 3.07
CA CYS A 49 1.77 6.42 1.73
C CYS A 49 3.25 6.78 1.67
N ALA A 50 3.85 7.22 2.77
CA ALA A 50 5.24 7.66 2.77
C ALA A 50 6.19 6.47 2.54
N GLU A 51 7.36 6.76 1.97
CA GLU A 51 8.39 5.76 1.75
C GLU A 51 9.04 5.37 3.07
N VAL A 52 8.52 4.30 3.67
CA VAL A 52 9.09 3.66 4.85
C VAL A 52 9.39 2.21 4.52
N ASN A 53 10.47 1.71 5.11
CA ASN A 53 10.91 0.33 4.95
C ASN A 53 9.78 -0.65 5.29
N LEU A 54 9.40 -1.51 4.33
CA LEU A 54 8.27 -2.44 4.47
C LEU A 54 8.43 -3.40 5.67
N PRO A 55 9.58 -4.07 5.89
CA PRO A 55 9.87 -4.80 7.12
C PRO A 55 9.54 -4.05 8.42
N TYR A 56 9.88 -2.75 8.51
CA TYR A 56 9.54 -1.96 9.69
C TYR A 56 8.03 -1.88 9.91
N LEU A 57 7.25 -1.66 8.84
CA LEU A 57 5.78 -1.56 8.92
C LEU A 57 5.12 -2.89 9.30
N LEU A 58 5.64 -4.00 8.79
CA LEU A 58 5.14 -5.35 9.09
C LEU A 58 5.34 -5.74 10.56
N GLU A 59 6.32 -5.14 11.23
CA GLU A 59 6.64 -5.38 12.65
C GLU A 59 5.80 -4.54 13.62
N LEU A 60 4.93 -3.64 13.16
CA LEU A 60 4.17 -2.71 14.02
C LEU A 60 2.98 -3.33 14.78
N GLY A 61 2.77 -4.66 14.70
CA GLY A 61 1.75 -5.37 15.47
C GLY A 61 0.31 -5.21 14.94
N VAL A 62 0.17 -4.90 13.65
CA VAL A 62 -1.10 -4.81 12.93
C VAL A 62 -1.40 -6.10 12.17
N GLU A 63 -2.66 -6.35 11.85
CA GLU A 63 -3.08 -7.52 11.07
C GLU A 63 -3.41 -7.16 9.62
N ILE A 64 -3.61 -5.88 9.29
CA ILE A 64 -3.82 -5.42 7.92
C ILE A 64 -2.84 -4.28 7.62
N LEU A 65 -2.03 -4.43 6.56
CA LEU A 65 -1.09 -3.39 6.15
C LEU A 65 -1.44 -2.88 4.74
N SER A 66 -1.58 -1.56 4.60
CA SER A 66 -1.78 -0.88 3.33
C SER A 66 -0.65 0.11 3.07
N PHE A 67 0.03 0.00 1.94
CA PHE A 67 1.14 0.87 1.59
C PHE A 67 1.23 1.10 0.08
N ASP A 68 2.00 2.12 -0.33
CA ASP A 68 2.30 2.40 -1.73
C ASP A 68 3.26 1.34 -2.30
N ALA A 69 2.69 0.24 -2.78
CA ALA A 69 3.43 -0.85 -3.40
C ALA A 69 3.97 -0.50 -4.78
N TYR A 70 3.33 0.43 -5.49
CA TYR A 70 3.80 0.90 -6.79
C TYR A 70 5.12 1.64 -6.68
N GLN A 71 5.29 2.49 -5.65
CA GLN A 71 6.51 3.26 -5.41
C GLN A 71 7.74 2.38 -5.12
N ILE A 72 7.55 1.19 -4.55
CA ILE A 72 8.68 0.26 -4.29
C ILE A 72 9.44 -0.08 -5.58
N GLY A 73 8.75 -0.18 -6.72
CA GLY A 73 9.34 -0.48 -8.03
C GLY A 73 9.79 -1.94 -8.18
N PHE A 74 10.53 -2.49 -7.22
CA PHE A 74 10.96 -3.89 -7.19
C PHE A 74 10.97 -4.45 -5.76
N MET A 75 10.53 -5.70 -5.57
CA MET A 75 10.58 -6.35 -4.25
C MET A 75 12.01 -6.78 -3.90
N PRO A 76 12.64 -6.24 -2.83
CA PRO A 76 13.94 -6.70 -2.37
C PRO A 76 13.85 -8.12 -1.80
N LYS A 77 14.87 -8.95 -2.03
CA LYS A 77 14.89 -10.34 -1.52
C LYS A 77 14.94 -10.37 0.01
N GLU A 78 15.57 -9.36 0.59
CA GLU A 78 15.72 -9.17 2.03
C GLU A 78 14.38 -8.94 2.72
N TYR A 79 13.36 -8.43 2.00
CA TYR A 79 12.03 -8.18 2.54
C TYR A 79 11.15 -9.44 2.53
N ALA A 80 11.53 -10.47 1.75
CA ALA A 80 10.73 -11.68 1.59
C ALA A 80 10.46 -12.39 2.93
N GLY A 81 11.46 -12.43 3.81
CA GLY A 81 11.33 -13.03 5.15
C GLY A 81 10.25 -12.35 5.98
N SER A 82 10.35 -11.04 6.17
CA SER A 82 9.38 -10.25 6.95
C SER A 82 7.97 -10.33 6.37
N VAL A 83 7.82 -10.24 5.04
CA VAL A 83 6.52 -10.38 4.38
C VAL A 83 5.93 -11.77 4.63
N ALA A 84 6.76 -12.82 4.56
CA ALA A 84 6.27 -14.17 4.77
C ALA A 84 5.89 -14.45 6.23
N GLU A 85 6.62 -13.90 7.20
CA GLU A 85 6.28 -13.99 8.61
C GLU A 85 4.93 -13.31 8.90
N PHE A 86 4.72 -12.11 8.35
CA PHE A 86 3.46 -11.38 8.49
C PHE A 86 2.27 -12.19 7.93
N ILE A 87 2.40 -12.72 6.70
CA ILE A 87 1.37 -13.54 6.06
C ILE A 87 1.12 -14.84 6.85
N LYS A 88 2.18 -15.56 7.27
CA LYS A 88 2.04 -16.78 8.10
C LYS A 88 1.38 -16.50 9.46
N GLY A 89 1.53 -15.28 9.98
CA GLY A 89 0.84 -14.79 11.17
C GLY A 89 -0.65 -14.46 10.96
N GLY A 90 -1.18 -14.64 9.74
CA GLY A 90 -2.55 -14.30 9.38
C GLY A 90 -2.75 -12.87 8.90
N GLY A 91 -1.66 -12.11 8.70
CA GLY A 91 -1.72 -10.73 8.23
C GLY A 91 -2.18 -10.61 6.78
N VAL A 92 -2.89 -9.54 6.46
CA VAL A 92 -3.39 -9.21 5.11
C VAL A 92 -2.66 -7.99 4.57
N ILE A 93 -2.19 -8.04 3.33
CA ILE A 93 -1.51 -6.92 2.68
C ILE A 93 -2.40 -6.32 1.60
N SER A 94 -2.74 -5.04 1.77
CA SER A 94 -3.32 -4.20 0.74
C SER A 94 -2.22 -3.55 -0.08
N TRP A 95 -1.98 -4.13 -1.25
CA TRP A 95 -0.98 -3.68 -2.21
C TRP A 95 -1.52 -2.46 -2.97
N GLY A 96 -1.11 -1.26 -2.54
CA GLY A 96 -1.37 -0.01 -3.25
C GLY A 96 -0.59 0.04 -4.56
N ILE A 97 -1.08 -0.64 -5.59
CA ILE A 97 -0.36 -0.90 -6.84
C ILE A 97 -0.84 -0.04 -8.00
N ILE A 98 -2.06 0.52 -7.92
CA ILE A 98 -2.63 1.35 -8.99
C ILE A 98 -2.17 2.80 -8.77
N PRO A 99 -1.37 3.39 -9.68
CA PRO A 99 -0.89 4.75 -9.52
C PRO A 99 -2.04 5.75 -9.46
N THR A 100 -1.93 6.73 -8.58
CA THR A 100 -2.89 7.85 -8.46
C THR A 100 -2.37 9.15 -9.03
N GLU A 101 -1.26 9.11 -9.79
CA GLU A 101 -0.75 10.23 -10.59
C GLU A 101 -1.12 10.01 -12.06
N SER A 102 -1.61 11.05 -12.74
CA SER A 102 -2.15 10.92 -14.10
C SER A 102 -1.12 10.42 -15.11
N THR A 103 0.12 10.91 -15.01
CA THR A 103 1.22 10.56 -15.92
C THR A 103 1.60 9.09 -15.78
N ALA A 104 1.75 8.60 -14.55
CA ALA A 104 2.05 7.21 -14.25
C ALA A 104 0.88 6.31 -14.67
N LEU A 105 -0.35 6.64 -14.30
CA LEU A 105 -1.53 5.86 -14.62
C LEU A 105 -1.77 5.75 -16.13
N ALA A 106 -1.46 6.80 -16.91
CA ALA A 106 -1.59 6.78 -18.36
C ALA A 106 -0.67 5.76 -19.06
N THR A 107 0.41 5.31 -18.40
CA THR A 107 1.36 4.34 -18.94
C THR A 107 1.08 2.89 -18.52
N GLN A 108 0.06 2.67 -17.69
CA GLN A 108 -0.24 1.36 -17.11
C GLN A 108 -1.56 0.80 -17.61
N THR A 109 -1.67 -0.52 -17.56
CA THR A 109 -2.91 -1.28 -17.76
C THR A 109 -3.10 -2.26 -16.59
N PRO A 110 -4.30 -2.83 -16.38
CA PRO A 110 -4.51 -3.87 -15.39
C PRO A 110 -3.51 -5.04 -15.54
N GLU A 111 -3.16 -5.45 -16.76
CA GLU A 111 -2.21 -6.53 -17.02
C GLU A 111 -0.78 -6.18 -16.62
N THR A 112 -0.33 -4.94 -16.89
CA THR A 112 1.02 -4.51 -16.51
C THR A 112 1.15 -4.44 -14.99
N LEU A 113 0.13 -3.91 -14.30
CA LEU A 113 0.09 -3.85 -12.84
C LEU A 113 0.02 -5.26 -12.21
N ALA A 114 -0.79 -6.16 -12.79
CA ALA A 114 -0.85 -7.56 -12.36
C ALA A 114 0.52 -8.24 -12.50
N ALA A 115 1.25 -7.96 -13.60
CA ALA A 115 2.57 -8.50 -13.84
C ALA A 115 3.61 -7.97 -12.82
N ILE A 116 3.57 -6.66 -12.51
CA ILE A 116 4.43 -6.06 -11.48
C ILE A 116 4.18 -6.73 -10.13
N LEU A 117 2.93 -6.81 -9.69
CA LEU A 117 2.57 -7.42 -8.41
C LEU A 117 2.92 -8.91 -8.36
N SER A 118 2.66 -9.64 -9.45
CA SER A 118 3.06 -11.04 -9.60
C SER A 118 4.56 -11.25 -9.43
N ASN A 119 5.38 -10.31 -9.90
CA ASN A 119 6.83 -10.39 -9.76
C ASN A 119 7.26 -10.19 -8.31
N TYR A 120 6.59 -9.31 -7.55
CA TYR A 120 6.84 -9.15 -6.13
C TYR A 120 6.53 -10.45 -5.36
N TRP A 121 5.39 -11.06 -5.66
CA TRP A 121 4.98 -12.32 -5.03
C TRP A 121 5.93 -13.47 -5.36
N LYS A 122 6.47 -13.53 -6.58
CA LYS A 122 7.51 -14.52 -6.96
C LYS A 122 8.76 -14.36 -6.11
N VAL A 123 9.26 -13.13 -5.94
CA VAL A 123 10.42 -12.88 -5.08
C VAL A 123 10.16 -13.37 -3.65
N ILE A 124 8.98 -13.07 -3.09
CA ILE A 124 8.62 -13.53 -1.75
C ILE A 124 8.57 -15.07 -1.69
N SER A 125 7.91 -15.69 -2.67
CA SER A 125 7.73 -17.13 -2.75
C SER A 125 9.05 -17.90 -2.85
N GLU A 126 9.94 -17.45 -3.74
CA GLU A 126 11.26 -18.05 -3.99
C GLU A 126 12.22 -17.92 -2.80
N ASN A 127 12.03 -16.91 -1.94
CA ASN A 127 12.99 -16.60 -0.87
C ASN A 127 12.47 -16.85 0.56
N ALA A 128 11.18 -17.15 0.76
CA ALA A 128 10.60 -17.27 2.11
C ALA A 128 9.58 -18.42 2.30
N GLY A 129 9.49 -19.34 1.34
CA GLY A 129 8.75 -20.60 1.48
C GLY A 129 7.23 -20.42 1.58
N LEU A 130 6.70 -19.37 0.97
CA LEU A 130 5.26 -19.21 0.73
C LEU A 130 4.93 -19.62 -0.70
N THR A 131 3.77 -20.22 -0.89
CA THR A 131 3.23 -20.41 -2.25
C THR A 131 2.61 -19.10 -2.75
N LEU A 132 2.57 -18.91 -4.07
CA LEU A 132 1.93 -17.74 -4.67
C LEU A 132 0.44 -17.65 -4.31
N ASN A 133 -0.24 -18.79 -4.16
CA ASN A 133 -1.64 -18.85 -3.77
C ASN A 133 -1.85 -18.33 -2.36
N GLN A 134 -1.01 -18.72 -1.39
CA GLN A 134 -1.10 -18.20 -0.02
C GLN A 134 -0.91 -16.67 0.03
N ILE A 135 0.00 -16.13 -0.78
CA ILE A 135 0.17 -14.68 -0.88
C ILE A 135 -1.10 -14.04 -1.45
N GLY A 136 -1.68 -14.65 -2.50
CA GLY A 136 -2.92 -14.17 -3.12
C GLY A 136 -4.15 -14.22 -2.21
N GLU A 137 -4.30 -15.25 -1.38
CA GLU A 137 -5.40 -15.41 -0.41
C GLU A 137 -5.40 -14.29 0.65
N GLN A 138 -4.23 -13.71 0.94
CA GLN A 138 -4.02 -12.65 1.92
C GLN A 138 -3.66 -11.31 1.28
N ALA A 139 -4.03 -11.13 0.00
CA ALA A 139 -3.78 -9.90 -0.74
C ALA A 139 -5.07 -9.12 -1.04
N LEU A 140 -5.02 -7.81 -0.83
CA LEU A 140 -5.96 -6.84 -1.39
C LEU A 140 -5.22 -5.97 -2.40
N VAL A 141 -5.92 -5.44 -3.40
CA VAL A 141 -5.39 -4.45 -4.34
C VAL A 141 -6.08 -3.12 -4.11
N ALA A 142 -5.31 -2.04 -4.16
CA ALA A 142 -5.80 -0.70 -3.87
C ALA A 142 -5.11 0.36 -4.76
N PRO A 143 -5.66 1.58 -4.85
CA PRO A 143 -4.91 2.75 -5.27
C PRO A 143 -3.66 2.95 -4.39
N ALA A 144 -2.58 3.44 -5.00
CA ALA A 144 -1.26 3.52 -4.39
C ALA A 144 -1.15 4.56 -3.26
N ARG A 145 -1.78 5.73 -3.43
CA ARG A 145 -1.71 6.83 -2.47
C ARG A 145 -3.09 7.29 -2.00
N CYS A 146 -3.14 7.88 -0.81
CA CYS A 146 -4.33 8.46 -0.20
C CYS A 146 -4.73 9.80 -0.82
N CYS A 147 -3.76 10.54 -1.37
CA CYS A 147 -3.99 11.82 -2.05
C CYS A 147 -4.16 11.63 -3.55
N LEU A 148 -5.09 12.40 -4.12
CA LEU A 148 -5.40 12.44 -5.55
C LEU A 148 -4.88 13.69 -6.25
N SER A 149 -4.09 14.50 -5.52
CA SER A 149 -3.52 15.72 -6.07
C SER A 149 -2.58 15.36 -7.23
N ASP A 150 -3.01 15.69 -8.45
CA ASP A 150 -2.27 15.40 -9.67
C ASP A 150 -1.04 16.32 -9.80
N LEU A 151 0.04 15.95 -9.10
CA LEU A 151 1.32 16.65 -9.18
C LEU A 151 1.96 16.53 -10.58
N GLY A 152 1.50 15.59 -11.41
CA GLY A 152 1.99 15.38 -12.77
C GLY A 152 1.72 16.56 -13.72
N GLN A 153 0.74 17.42 -13.42
CA GLN A 153 0.42 18.61 -14.23
C GLN A 153 1.24 19.86 -13.86
N VAL A 154 2.03 19.82 -12.78
CA VAL A 154 2.77 20.99 -12.29
C VAL A 154 3.91 21.43 -13.22
N ASN A 155 4.27 20.61 -14.22
CA ASN A 155 5.28 20.95 -15.24
C ASN A 155 4.74 21.58 -16.52
N THR A 156 3.43 21.85 -16.62
CA THR A 156 2.84 22.53 -17.78
C THR A 156 2.21 23.87 -17.41
N VAL A 157 3.03 24.92 -17.54
CA VAL A 157 2.65 26.34 -17.70
C VAL A 157 2.06 27.00 -16.44
N GLY A 158 2.72 28.09 -16.02
CA GLY A 158 2.20 29.01 -15.01
C GLY A 158 0.77 29.41 -15.31
N LYS A 159 -0.18 28.79 -14.62
CA LYS A 159 -1.54 29.28 -14.48
C LYS A 159 -1.70 29.74 -13.04
N THR A 160 -1.90 31.04 -12.92
CA THR A 160 -2.45 31.72 -11.75
C THR A 160 -3.56 30.90 -11.12
N VAL A 161 -3.41 30.67 -9.81
CA VAL A 161 -4.45 30.14 -8.93
C VAL A 161 -5.69 31.00 -9.08
N SER A 162 -6.67 30.53 -9.84
CA SER A 162 -7.96 31.18 -10.02
C SER A 162 -9.03 30.11 -10.06
N GLU A 163 -9.83 30.11 -8.98
CA GLU A 163 -11.19 29.58 -8.83
C GLU A 163 -11.44 28.09 -9.11
N CYS A 164 -11.68 27.36 -8.01
CA CYS A 164 -12.52 26.15 -7.85
C CYS A 164 -13.08 25.47 -9.11
N GLN A 165 -12.21 24.91 -9.96
CA GLN A 165 -12.54 23.90 -10.98
C GLN A 165 -11.79 22.58 -10.73
N VAL A 166 -11.51 22.27 -9.46
CA VAL A 166 -10.66 21.15 -9.04
C VAL A 166 -11.38 19.79 -9.15
N SER A 167 -12.72 19.76 -9.22
CA SER A 167 -13.45 18.49 -9.07
C SER A 167 -13.34 17.54 -10.27
N SER A 168 -13.42 18.00 -11.52
CA SER A 168 -13.61 17.08 -12.65
C SER A 168 -12.37 16.24 -12.99
N ILE A 169 -11.16 16.80 -12.90
CA ILE A 169 -9.92 16.09 -13.26
C ILE A 169 -9.56 15.05 -12.19
N GLU A 170 -9.68 15.42 -10.91
CA GLU A 170 -9.44 14.48 -9.82
C GLU A 170 -10.50 13.37 -9.83
N GLU A 171 -11.77 13.69 -10.09
CA GLU A 171 -12.85 12.71 -10.27
C GLU A 171 -12.55 11.74 -11.43
N GLU A 172 -12.18 12.23 -12.61
CA GLU A 172 -11.82 11.39 -13.76
C GLU A 172 -10.63 10.47 -13.44
N LEU A 173 -9.62 10.99 -12.71
CA LEU A 173 -8.46 10.22 -12.30
C LEU A 173 -8.83 9.10 -11.31
N VAL A 174 -9.71 9.41 -10.35
CA VAL A 174 -10.29 8.42 -9.42
C VAL A 174 -11.05 7.37 -10.19
N GLU A 175 -11.99 7.77 -11.05
CA GLU A 175 -12.80 6.84 -11.83
C GLU A 175 -11.92 5.89 -12.64
N LYS A 176 -10.88 6.42 -13.29
CA LYS A 176 -9.93 5.60 -14.05
C LYS A 176 -9.13 4.65 -13.17
N ALA A 177 -8.59 5.12 -12.04
CA ALA A 177 -7.83 4.28 -11.12
C ALA A 177 -8.72 3.17 -10.52
N PHE A 178 -9.95 3.49 -10.14
CA PHE A 178 -10.90 2.52 -9.61
C PHE A 178 -11.41 1.55 -10.67
N ALA A 179 -11.53 1.96 -11.94
CA ALA A 179 -11.88 1.08 -13.04
C ALA A 179 -10.85 -0.05 -13.25
N PHE A 180 -9.58 0.16 -12.88
CA PHE A 180 -8.55 -0.88 -12.98
C PHE A 180 -8.70 -1.97 -11.90
N LEU A 181 -9.33 -1.68 -10.77
CA LEU A 181 -9.40 -2.60 -9.63
C LEU A 181 -10.08 -3.94 -9.96
N PRO A 182 -11.30 -3.98 -10.56
CA PRO A 182 -11.97 -5.24 -10.85
C PRO A 182 -11.20 -6.09 -11.88
N GLU A 183 -10.68 -5.47 -12.93
CA GLU A 183 -9.92 -6.15 -13.98
C GLU A 183 -8.61 -6.72 -13.43
N LEU A 184 -7.84 -5.91 -12.70
CA LEU A 184 -6.61 -6.34 -12.03
C LEU A 184 -6.87 -7.49 -11.05
N SER A 185 -7.92 -7.37 -10.23
CA SER A 185 -8.33 -8.40 -9.29
C SER A 185 -8.67 -9.70 -10.00
N GLN A 186 -9.46 -9.65 -11.09
CA GLN A 186 -9.82 -10.84 -11.86
C GLN A 186 -8.59 -11.53 -12.46
N ILE A 187 -7.65 -10.78 -13.04
CA ILE A 187 -6.40 -11.33 -13.60
C ILE A 187 -5.62 -12.10 -12.53
N LEU A 188 -5.51 -11.56 -11.32
CA LEU A 188 -4.79 -12.21 -10.22
C LEU A 188 -5.55 -13.46 -9.73
N ARG A 189 -6.87 -13.38 -9.60
CA ARG A 189 -7.72 -14.51 -9.20
C ARG A 189 -7.63 -15.68 -10.17
N ASP A 190 -7.73 -15.40 -11.48
CA ASP A 190 -7.62 -16.43 -12.52
C ASP A 190 -6.23 -17.09 -12.52
N LYS A 191 -5.19 -16.30 -12.25
CA LYS A 191 -3.81 -16.77 -12.26
C LYS A 191 -3.43 -17.61 -11.04
N TYR A 192 -3.97 -17.28 -9.87
CA TYR A 192 -3.58 -17.89 -8.59
C TYR A 192 -4.67 -18.76 -7.95
N GLY A 193 -5.88 -18.78 -8.54
CA GLY A 193 -6.99 -19.62 -8.10
C GLY A 193 -7.58 -19.20 -6.76
N VAL A 194 -7.72 -17.89 -6.53
CA VAL A 194 -8.17 -17.27 -5.25
C VAL A 194 -9.45 -16.44 -5.38
#